data_AF-A0A0G2G890-F1
#
_entry.id   AF-A0A0G2G890-F1
#
_cell.length_a   1.000
_cell.length_b   1.000
_cell.length_c   1.000
_cell.angle_alpha   90.00
_cell.angle_beta   90.00
_cell.angle_gamma   90.00
#
_symmetry.space_group_name_H-M   'P 1'
#
loop_
_entity.id
_entity.type
_entity.pdbx_description
1 polymer ?
#
loop_
_entity_poly.entity_id
_entity_poly.type
_entity_poly.pdbx_seq_one_letter_code
_entity_poly.pdbx_strand_id
1 'polypeptide(L)'
;MKSPIGLQPVLTPALLHWLRTHPQLPKHVWYYVAGVTLSALNRPDEVPAVLTFALEHGAGTSAPAAKEISESRQRADQLYIARRLREGLLKSAAVVGVPKVINAILALKKVTPEYLLDHSETPSPSGRATEIYSTPVPAVLERGQAFFERLYGKISRRVMGQMDRSGTEDLGLAARLMYGYILSNEKVLDAKETSFVAIAGLIPQDVNPQLKGHLRGALNHGATSDEIKAVREIVISICEAAGMRTLGSDAVGGWGWREQIADV
;
A
#
# COMPACT_ATOMS: atom_id res chain seq x y z
N MET A 1 27.48 11.74 17.93
CA MET A 1 26.06 11.40 17.73
C MET A 1 25.93 9.91 18.00
N LYS A 2 25.14 9.48 19.01
CA LYS A 2 24.97 8.04 19.28
C LYS A 2 24.36 7.39 18.03
N SER A 3 24.88 6.22 17.61
CA SER A 3 24.23 5.42 16.57
C SER A 3 22.76 5.21 16.94
N PRO A 4 21.83 5.23 15.98
CA PRO A 4 20.44 4.92 16.25
C PRO A 4 20.34 3.58 16.99
N ILE A 5 19.39 3.49 17.92
CA ILE A 5 19.06 2.23 18.60
C ILE A 5 18.83 1.18 17.52
N GLY A 6 19.58 0.06 17.58
CA GLY A 6 19.34 -1.08 16.69
C GLY A 6 17.92 -1.59 16.92
N LEU A 7 17.05 -1.41 15.94
CA LEU A 7 15.68 -1.89 16.03
C LEU A 7 15.67 -3.41 15.85
N GLN A 8 14.84 -4.10 16.63
CA GLN A 8 14.66 -5.54 16.45
C GLN A 8 14.00 -5.82 15.08
N PRO A 9 14.46 -6.86 14.36
CA PRO A 9 13.86 -7.23 13.08
C PRO A 9 12.37 -7.54 13.23
N VAL A 10 11.54 -6.98 12.34
CA VAL A 10 10.10 -7.31 12.28
C VAL A 10 9.89 -8.55 11.42
N LEU A 11 10.58 -8.62 10.28
CA LEU A 11 10.39 -9.67 9.30
C LEU A 11 11.33 -10.84 9.53
N THR A 12 10.78 -12.00 9.88
CA THR A 12 11.52 -13.27 9.86
C THR A 12 11.38 -13.95 8.49
N PRO A 13 12.32 -14.82 8.09
CA PRO A 13 12.17 -15.62 6.87
C PRO A 13 10.88 -16.45 6.85
N ALA A 14 10.46 -16.97 8.01
CA ALA A 14 9.22 -17.72 8.16
C ALA A 14 7.99 -16.84 7.89
N LEU A 15 7.97 -15.62 8.44
CA LEU A 15 6.88 -14.67 8.18
C LEU A 15 6.82 -14.30 6.69
N LEU A 16 7.95 -13.93 6.08
CA LEU A 16 8.02 -13.62 4.65
C LEU A 16 7.56 -14.77 3.75
N HIS A 17 7.94 -16.00 4.11
CA HIS A 17 7.46 -17.19 3.41
C HIS A 17 5.94 -17.31 3.53
N TRP A 18 5.39 -17.22 4.75
CA TRP A 18 3.94 -17.32 4.98
C TRP A 18 3.16 -16.23 4.23
N LEU A 19 3.63 -14.98 4.25
CA LEU A 19 3.05 -13.87 3.48
C LEU A 19 2.97 -14.20 1.99
N ARG A 20 4.05 -14.72 1.42
CA ARG A 20 4.16 -15.09 -0.01
C ARG A 20 3.28 -16.28 -0.39
N THR A 21 3.08 -17.22 0.54
CA THR A 21 2.34 -18.47 0.30
C THR A 21 0.91 -18.45 0.82
N HIS A 22 0.40 -17.29 1.24
CA HIS A 22 -0.93 -17.17 1.82
C HIS A 22 -2.01 -17.59 0.81
N PRO A 23 -2.85 -18.58 1.12
CA PRO A 23 -3.68 -19.28 0.11
C PRO A 23 -4.77 -18.39 -0.52
N GLN A 24 -5.31 -17.46 0.26
CA GLN A 24 -6.38 -16.55 -0.17
C GLN A 24 -5.86 -15.19 -0.68
N LEU A 25 -4.54 -14.99 -0.68
CA LEU A 25 -3.94 -13.73 -1.10
C LEU A 25 -3.52 -13.82 -2.57
N PRO A 26 -3.88 -12.85 -3.42
CA PRO A 26 -3.45 -12.89 -4.81
C PRO A 26 -1.92 -12.77 -4.93
N LYS A 27 -1.34 -13.53 -5.86
CA LYS A 27 0.12 -13.71 -6.04
C LYS A 27 0.92 -12.40 -5.93
N HIS A 28 0.50 -11.34 -6.61
CA HIS A 28 1.28 -10.11 -6.71
C HIS A 28 0.88 -9.03 -5.68
N VAL A 29 0.35 -9.42 -4.52
CA VAL A 29 -0.17 -8.50 -3.48
C VAL A 29 0.73 -8.38 -2.26
N TRP A 30 1.25 -9.51 -1.76
CA TRP A 30 1.87 -9.58 -0.43
C TRP A 30 3.02 -8.57 -0.22
N TYR A 31 3.88 -8.36 -1.24
CA TYR A 31 5.08 -7.55 -1.08
C TYR A 31 4.76 -6.06 -0.95
N TYR A 32 3.82 -5.53 -1.74
CA TYR A 32 3.48 -4.10 -1.63
C TYR A 32 2.60 -3.85 -0.40
N VAL A 33 1.76 -4.81 -0.01
CA VAL A 33 1.01 -4.72 1.26
C VAL A 33 1.99 -4.69 2.43
N ALA A 34 2.94 -5.62 2.49
CA ALA A 34 3.96 -5.65 3.54
C ALA A 34 4.79 -4.36 3.58
N GLY A 35 5.26 -3.87 2.42
CA GLY A 35 6.01 -2.63 2.33
C GLY A 35 5.22 -1.41 2.83
N VAL A 36 3.94 -1.31 2.47
CA VAL A 36 3.06 -0.24 2.94
C VAL A 36 2.82 -0.33 4.45
N THR A 37 2.57 -1.52 4.98
CA THR A 37 2.41 -1.75 6.42
C THR A 37 3.65 -1.31 7.19
N LEU A 38 4.85 -1.72 6.74
CA LEU A 38 6.12 -1.33 7.37
C LEU A 38 6.37 0.18 7.28
N SER A 39 6.03 0.81 6.15
CA SER A 39 6.07 2.26 6.02
C SER A 39 5.15 2.93 7.05
N ALA A 40 3.91 2.46 7.22
CA ALA A 40 2.96 2.96 8.20
C ALA A 40 3.46 2.79 9.65
N LEU A 41 4.11 1.66 9.95
CA LEU A 41 4.77 1.38 11.23
C LEU A 41 6.08 2.16 11.44
N ASN A 42 6.49 3.00 10.48
CA ASN A 42 7.76 3.74 10.50
C ASN A 42 8.99 2.81 10.61
N ARG A 43 8.96 1.68 9.89
CA ARG A 43 10.06 0.71 9.74
C ARG A 43 10.62 0.69 8.32
N PRO A 44 11.17 1.80 7.81
CA PRO A 44 11.77 1.85 6.47
C PRO A 44 12.99 0.93 6.34
N ASP A 45 13.62 0.56 7.45
CA ASP A 45 14.73 -0.39 7.55
C ASP A 45 14.36 -1.82 7.12
N GLU A 46 13.10 -2.21 7.28
CA GLU A 46 12.60 -3.56 6.95
C GLU A 46 12.13 -3.69 5.49
N VAL A 47 11.79 -2.58 4.84
CA VAL A 47 11.28 -2.55 3.46
C VAL A 47 12.27 -3.19 2.44
N PRO A 48 13.59 -2.99 2.53
CA PRO A 48 14.58 -3.71 1.72
C PRO A 48 14.49 -5.24 1.78
N ALA A 49 14.17 -5.81 2.95
CA ALA A 49 14.08 -7.25 3.11
C ALA A 49 12.91 -7.84 2.31
N VAL A 50 11.79 -7.10 2.23
CA VAL A 50 10.62 -7.48 1.42
C VAL A 50 10.98 -7.58 -0.07
N LEU A 51 11.65 -6.56 -0.61
CA LEU A 51 12.04 -6.56 -2.03
C LEU A 51 13.03 -7.69 -2.32
N THR A 52 14.08 -7.80 -1.51
CA THR A 52 15.11 -8.82 -1.70
C THR A 52 14.49 -10.22 -1.73
N PHE A 53 13.64 -10.52 -0.74
CA PHE A 53 12.93 -11.79 -0.69
C PHE A 53 12.02 -12.02 -1.91
N ALA A 54 11.29 -10.99 -2.36
CA ALA A 54 10.42 -11.08 -3.52
C ALA A 54 11.17 -11.27 -4.84
N LEU A 55 12.36 -10.67 -5.00
CA LEU A 55 13.21 -10.82 -6.19
C LEU A 55 13.84 -12.23 -6.26
N GLU A 56 14.17 -12.81 -5.11
CA GLU A 56 14.75 -14.15 -4.99
C GLU A 56 13.70 -15.27 -5.14
N HIS A 57 12.54 -15.11 -4.49
CA HIS A 57 11.53 -16.18 -4.36
C HIS A 57 10.31 -15.98 -5.28
N GLY A 58 10.29 -14.89 -6.04
CA GLY A 58 9.16 -14.48 -6.86
C GLY A 58 7.91 -14.13 -6.05
N ALA A 59 6.83 -13.86 -6.77
CA ALA A 59 5.59 -13.39 -6.14
C ALA A 59 4.71 -14.50 -5.53
N GLY A 60 4.88 -15.79 -5.88
CA GLY A 60 4.02 -16.85 -5.34
C GLY A 60 4.59 -18.26 -5.47
N THR A 61 3.81 -19.25 -5.01
CA THR A 61 4.22 -20.66 -4.88
C THR A 61 4.34 -21.43 -6.19
N SER A 62 3.81 -20.89 -7.29
CA SER A 62 3.99 -21.47 -8.63
C SER A 62 5.46 -21.38 -9.00
N ALA A 63 6.20 -22.45 -8.70
CA ALA A 63 7.48 -22.70 -9.33
C ALA A 63 7.27 -22.54 -10.83
N PRO A 64 8.15 -21.83 -11.54
CA PRO A 64 8.25 -22.07 -12.96
C PRO A 64 8.48 -23.56 -13.12
N ALA A 65 7.66 -24.24 -13.93
CA ALA A 65 8.06 -25.55 -14.42
C ALA A 65 9.50 -25.37 -14.92
N ALA A 66 10.44 -26.17 -14.39
CA ALA A 66 11.89 -25.97 -14.45
C ALA A 66 12.50 -26.04 -15.87
N LYS A 67 11.71 -25.76 -16.91
CA LYS A 67 12.14 -25.53 -18.28
C LYS A 67 12.32 -24.02 -18.48
N GLU A 68 13.57 -23.60 -18.36
CA GLU A 68 14.14 -22.35 -18.91
C GLU A 68 13.17 -21.15 -18.96
N ILE A 69 12.97 -20.48 -17.82
CA ILE A 69 12.54 -19.08 -17.92
C ILE A 69 13.70 -18.32 -18.56
N SER A 70 13.46 -17.67 -19.69
CA SER A 70 14.44 -16.77 -20.28
C SER A 70 14.81 -15.67 -19.27
N GLU A 71 16.08 -15.29 -19.22
CA GLU A 71 16.56 -14.19 -18.37
C GLU A 71 15.72 -12.91 -18.57
N SER A 72 15.25 -12.67 -19.79
CA SER A 72 14.36 -11.57 -20.15
C SER A 72 13.03 -11.59 -19.39
N ARG A 73 12.41 -12.77 -19.23
CA ARG A 73 11.14 -12.93 -18.51
C ARG A 73 11.34 -12.83 -17.01
N GLN A 74 12.41 -13.40 -16.47
CA GLN A 74 12.76 -13.23 -15.06
C GLN A 74 12.96 -11.75 -14.72
N ARG A 75 13.71 -11.02 -15.57
CA ARG A 75 13.92 -9.56 -15.40
C ARG A 75 12.60 -8.79 -15.49
N ALA A 76 11.70 -9.15 -16.40
CA ALA A 76 10.38 -8.52 -16.51
C ALA A 76 9.54 -8.74 -15.24
N ASP A 77 9.54 -9.95 -14.68
CA ASP A 77 8.83 -10.26 -13.43
C ASP A 77 9.41 -9.50 -12.23
N GLN A 78 10.73 -9.41 -12.14
CA GLN A 78 11.42 -8.62 -11.10
C GLN A 78 11.09 -7.13 -11.22
N LEU A 79 11.09 -6.58 -12.44
CA LEU A 79 10.71 -5.19 -12.70
C LEU A 79 9.25 -4.93 -12.34
N TYR A 80 8.35 -5.88 -12.63
CA TYR A 80 6.95 -5.82 -12.26
C TYR A 80 6.77 -5.75 -10.72
N ILE A 81 7.47 -6.61 -9.97
CA ILE A 81 7.47 -6.59 -8.49
C ILE A 81 7.99 -5.25 -7.97
N ALA A 82 9.17 -4.80 -8.43
CA ALA A 82 9.81 -3.59 -7.95
C ALA A 82 8.95 -2.33 -8.19
N ARG A 83 8.34 -2.20 -9.37
CA ARG A 83 7.46 -1.07 -9.71
C ARG A 83 6.20 -1.06 -8.85
N ARG A 84 5.61 -2.23 -8.58
CA ARG A 84 4.38 -2.34 -7.79
C ARG A 84 4.59 -2.11 -6.30
N LEU A 85 5.73 -2.55 -5.75
CA LEU A 85 6.14 -2.18 -4.39
C LEU A 85 6.30 -0.65 -4.27
N ARG A 86 7.00 -0.02 -5.21
CA ARG A 86 7.16 1.44 -5.25
C ARG A 86 5.82 2.16 -5.40
N GLU A 87 4.94 1.67 -6.27
CA GLU A 87 3.61 2.26 -6.47
C GLU A 87 2.74 2.15 -5.21
N GLY A 88 2.75 1.00 -4.53
CA GLY A 88 2.01 0.83 -3.26
C GLY A 88 2.47 1.83 -2.20
N LEU A 89 3.80 2.00 -2.04
CA LEU A 89 4.38 3.01 -1.15
C LEU A 89 3.98 4.44 -1.56
N LEU A 90 4.04 4.78 -2.84
CA LEU A 90 3.63 6.12 -3.32
C LEU A 90 2.15 6.39 -3.07
N LYS A 91 1.27 5.44 -3.41
CA LYS A 91 -0.17 5.58 -3.19
C LYS A 91 -0.53 5.67 -1.72
N SER A 92 0.21 4.99 -0.84
CA SER A 92 -0.04 5.06 0.60
C SER A 92 0.25 6.43 1.20
N ALA A 93 0.96 7.34 0.51
CA ALA A 93 1.17 8.71 0.96
C ALA A 93 -0.14 9.45 1.28
N ALA A 94 -1.24 9.09 0.61
CA ALA A 94 -2.57 9.64 0.86
C ALA A 94 -3.13 9.35 2.26
N VAL A 95 -2.70 8.26 2.90
CA VAL A 95 -3.19 7.84 4.23
C VAL A 95 -2.09 7.68 5.28
N VAL A 96 -0.85 7.42 4.87
CA VAL A 96 0.32 7.22 5.75
C VAL A 96 1.14 8.51 5.90
N GLY A 97 1.09 9.40 4.90
CA GLY A 97 1.86 10.63 4.86
C GLY A 97 3.20 10.50 4.10
N VAL A 98 3.55 11.58 3.40
CA VAL A 98 4.72 11.67 2.52
C VAL A 98 6.06 11.36 3.22
N PRO A 99 6.35 11.82 4.46
CA PRO A 99 7.65 11.59 5.08
C PRO A 99 8.01 10.10 5.27
N LYS A 100 7.06 9.28 5.74
CA LYS A 100 7.26 7.83 5.91
C LYS A 100 7.51 7.14 4.56
N VAL A 101 6.75 7.55 3.54
CA VAL A 101 6.91 7.06 2.16
C VAL A 101 8.27 7.42 1.57
N ILE A 102 8.75 8.66 1.76
CA ILE A 102 10.09 9.08 1.32
C ILE A 102 11.16 8.17 1.95
N ASN A 103 11.11 7.96 3.26
CA ASN A 103 12.07 7.13 3.96
C ASN A 103 12.05 5.67 3.44
N ALA A 104 10.86 5.10 3.24
CA ALA A 104 10.70 3.75 2.72
C ALA A 104 11.24 3.60 1.29
N ILE A 105 10.92 4.54 0.38
CA ILE A 105 11.40 4.50 -1.01
C ILE A 105 12.92 4.70 -1.08
N LEU A 106 13.47 5.62 -0.27
CA LEU A 106 14.92 5.83 -0.22
C LEU A 106 15.67 4.64 0.37
N ALA A 107 15.10 3.94 1.35
CA ALA A 107 15.65 2.68 1.85
C ALA A 107 15.61 1.59 0.78
N LEU A 108 14.48 1.47 0.07
CA LEU A 108 14.30 0.51 -1.01
C LEU A 108 15.31 0.72 -2.16
N LYS A 109 15.58 1.98 -2.53
CA LYS A 109 16.57 2.34 -3.57
C LYS A 109 17.95 1.73 -3.29
N LYS A 110 18.38 1.66 -2.02
CA LYS A 110 19.71 1.17 -1.63
C LYS A 110 19.97 -0.29 -2.00
N VAL A 111 18.90 -1.10 -2.13
CA VAL A 111 19.00 -2.53 -2.46
C VAL A 111 18.41 -2.87 -3.82
N THR A 112 17.85 -1.89 -4.53
CA THR A 112 17.26 -2.13 -5.85
C THR A 112 18.40 -2.17 -6.88
N PRO A 113 18.58 -3.29 -7.63
CA PRO A 113 19.56 -3.36 -8.71
C PRO A 113 19.31 -2.28 -9.77
N GLU A 114 20.38 -1.78 -10.39
CA GLU A 114 20.31 -0.67 -11.36
C GLU A 114 19.32 -0.94 -12.49
N TYR A 115 19.28 -2.17 -13.00
CA TYR A 115 18.37 -2.56 -14.09
C TYR A 115 16.87 -2.60 -13.69
N LEU A 116 16.55 -2.43 -12.41
CA LEU A 116 15.18 -2.35 -11.88
C LEU A 116 14.79 -0.91 -11.48
N LEU A 117 15.71 0.04 -11.60
CA LEU A 117 15.44 1.46 -11.35
C LEU A 117 14.78 2.09 -12.58
N ASP A 118 13.77 2.93 -12.33
CA ASP A 118 13.28 3.83 -13.37
C ASP A 118 14.08 5.14 -13.27
N HIS A 119 14.64 5.60 -14.38
CA HIS A 119 15.37 6.86 -14.45
C HIS A 119 14.44 8.00 -14.82
N SER A 120 14.75 9.22 -14.39
CA SER A 120 13.98 10.43 -14.75
C SER A 120 13.91 10.68 -16.25
N GLU A 121 14.85 10.12 -17.01
CA GLU A 121 14.94 10.23 -18.47
C GLU A 121 14.16 9.14 -19.21
N THR A 122 13.63 8.14 -18.49
CA THR A 122 12.81 7.06 -19.06
C THR A 122 11.33 7.31 -18.80
N PRO A 123 10.42 6.85 -19.69
CA PRO A 123 8.98 7.00 -19.47
C PRO A 123 8.56 6.38 -18.13
N SER A 124 7.97 7.21 -17.25
CA SER A 124 7.45 6.73 -15.97
C SER A 124 6.29 5.76 -16.18
N PRO A 125 6.28 4.58 -15.52
CA PRO A 125 5.21 3.60 -15.69
C PRO A 125 3.83 4.11 -15.23
N SER A 126 3.78 5.08 -14.31
CA SER A 126 2.53 5.75 -13.91
C SER A 126 2.19 6.98 -14.76
N GLY A 127 3.17 7.55 -15.48
CA GLY A 127 2.99 8.77 -16.27
C GLY A 127 2.58 10.00 -15.44
N ARG A 128 2.83 10.02 -14.13
CA ARG A 128 2.43 11.13 -13.24
C ARG A 128 3.03 12.48 -13.63
N ALA A 129 4.22 12.51 -14.23
CA ALA A 129 4.79 13.74 -14.78
C ALA A 129 3.88 14.35 -15.86
N THR A 130 3.35 13.53 -16.77
CA THR A 130 2.37 13.97 -17.78
C THR A 130 1.07 14.43 -17.13
N GLU A 131 0.63 13.79 -16.04
CA GLU A 131 -0.57 14.23 -15.30
C GLU A 131 -0.41 15.61 -14.67
N ILE A 132 0.78 15.93 -14.17
CA ILE A 132 1.08 17.23 -13.55
C ILE A 132 1.29 18.33 -14.59
N TYR A 133 2.04 18.04 -15.66
CA TYR A 133 2.54 19.08 -16.57
C TYR A 133 1.80 19.20 -17.89
N SER A 134 0.98 18.21 -18.28
CA SER A 134 0.41 18.15 -19.64
C SER A 134 -1.06 17.76 -19.69
N THR A 135 -1.56 17.01 -18.70
CA THR A 135 -2.96 16.61 -18.64
C THR A 135 -3.79 17.77 -18.06
N PRO A 136 -4.91 18.16 -18.68
CA PRO A 136 -5.78 19.17 -18.10
C PRO A 136 -6.26 18.78 -16.69
N VAL A 137 -6.11 19.70 -15.74
CA VAL A 137 -6.51 19.49 -14.33
C VAL A 137 -7.93 18.92 -14.18
N PRO A 138 -8.97 19.42 -14.91
CA PRO A 138 -10.32 18.87 -14.79
C PRO A 138 -10.40 17.38 -15.11
N ALA A 139 -9.63 16.88 -16.09
CA ALA A 139 -9.64 15.47 -16.46
C ALA A 139 -9.07 14.57 -15.35
N VAL A 140 -8.01 15.04 -14.67
CA VAL A 140 -7.42 14.32 -13.52
C VAL A 140 -8.40 14.30 -12.34
N LEU A 141 -9.07 15.42 -12.06
CA LEU A 141 -10.05 15.52 -10.98
C LEU A 141 -11.33 14.71 -11.26
N GLU A 142 -11.80 14.68 -12.51
CA GLU A 142 -12.96 13.87 -12.93
C GLU A 142 -12.67 12.37 -12.76
N ARG A 143 -11.48 11.91 -13.17
CA ARG A 143 -11.05 10.53 -12.91
C ARG A 143 -10.98 10.24 -11.40
N GLY A 144 -10.47 11.18 -10.61
CA GLY A 144 -10.47 11.10 -9.15
C GLY A 144 -11.86 10.94 -8.55
N GLN A 145 -12.81 11.75 -9.03
CA GLN A 145 -14.21 11.71 -8.62
C GLN A 145 -14.84 10.36 -9.00
N ALA A 146 -14.65 9.89 -10.23
CA ALA A 146 -15.18 8.60 -10.68
C ALA A 146 -14.61 7.42 -9.85
N PHE A 147 -13.32 7.47 -9.52
CA PHE A 147 -12.69 6.49 -8.63
C PHE A 147 -13.31 6.51 -7.23
N PHE A 148 -13.49 7.70 -6.65
CA PHE A 148 -14.12 7.88 -5.33
C PHE A 148 -15.56 7.37 -5.30
N GLU A 149 -16.33 7.64 -6.36
CA GLU A 149 -17.71 7.19 -6.49
C GLU A 149 -17.82 5.67 -6.65
N ARG A 150 -16.91 5.05 -7.39
CA ARG A 150 -16.79 3.58 -7.44
C ARG A 150 -16.45 3.00 -6.07
N LEU A 151 -15.52 3.61 -5.34
CA LEU A 151 -15.10 3.15 -4.01
C LEU A 151 -16.26 3.20 -3.00
N TYR A 152 -16.91 4.36 -2.86
CA TYR A 152 -17.94 4.55 -1.82
C TYR A 152 -19.37 4.23 -2.29
N GLY A 153 -19.59 4.05 -3.59
CA GLY A 153 -20.90 3.73 -4.16
C GLY A 153 -21.98 4.72 -3.72
N LYS A 154 -23.12 4.19 -3.25
CA LYS A 154 -24.30 4.98 -2.88
C LYS A 154 -24.05 6.02 -1.78
N ILE A 155 -23.01 5.84 -0.95
CA ILE A 155 -22.70 6.77 0.15
C ILE A 155 -21.65 7.83 -0.22
N SER A 156 -21.11 7.84 -1.45
CA SER A 156 -20.05 8.76 -1.88
C SER A 156 -20.38 10.23 -1.58
N ARG A 157 -21.56 10.71 -1.99
CA ARG A 157 -22.03 12.08 -1.72
C ARG A 157 -22.10 12.40 -0.22
N ARG A 158 -22.50 11.43 0.61
CA ARG A 158 -22.54 11.62 2.06
C ARG A 158 -21.14 11.74 2.64
N VAL A 159 -20.22 10.86 2.26
CA VAL A 159 -18.83 10.83 2.75
C VAL A 159 -18.10 12.11 2.35
N MET A 160 -18.11 12.48 1.07
CA MET A 160 -17.48 13.72 0.62
C MET A 160 -18.16 14.95 1.23
N GLY A 161 -19.49 14.97 1.28
CA GLY A 161 -20.24 16.07 1.88
C GLY A 161 -19.95 16.27 3.37
N GLN A 162 -19.62 15.22 4.13
CA GLN A 162 -19.17 15.37 5.51
C GLN A 162 -17.82 16.09 5.60
N MET A 163 -16.89 15.78 4.70
CA MET A 163 -15.59 16.46 4.64
C MET A 163 -15.75 17.92 4.18
N ASP A 164 -16.60 18.18 3.17
CA ASP A 164 -16.92 19.52 2.67
C ASP A 164 -17.57 20.41 3.75
N ARG A 165 -18.27 19.81 4.72
CA ARG A 165 -18.94 20.53 5.83
C ARG A 165 -18.25 20.33 7.18
N SER A 166 -16.96 20.00 7.17
CA SER A 166 -16.19 19.71 8.39
C SER A 166 -15.87 20.94 9.24
N GLY A 167 -16.27 22.14 8.81
CA GLY A 167 -15.91 23.42 9.45
C GLY A 167 -14.59 24.00 8.93
N THR A 168 -13.90 23.29 8.04
CA THR A 168 -12.82 23.81 7.20
C THR A 168 -13.16 23.56 5.73
N GLU A 169 -12.95 24.57 4.88
CA GLU A 169 -13.24 24.48 3.45
C GLU A 169 -12.33 23.46 2.74
N ASP A 170 -11.14 23.20 3.29
CA ASP A 170 -10.08 22.50 2.58
C ASP A 170 -10.07 20.98 2.75
N LEU A 171 -10.80 20.41 3.73
CA LEU A 171 -10.71 18.95 3.97
C LEU A 171 -11.23 18.14 2.77
N GLY A 172 -12.38 18.56 2.21
CA GLY A 172 -12.92 17.94 1.00
C GLY A 172 -12.05 18.19 -0.24
N LEU A 173 -11.38 19.34 -0.31
CA LEU A 173 -10.44 19.67 -1.39
C LEU A 173 -9.18 18.79 -1.30
N ALA A 174 -8.64 18.61 -0.10
CA ALA A 174 -7.51 17.72 0.17
C ALA A 174 -7.84 16.27 -0.25
N ALA A 175 -9.04 15.78 0.08
CA ALA A 175 -9.48 14.47 -0.38
C ALA A 175 -9.52 14.39 -1.92
N ARG A 176 -10.11 15.37 -2.60
CA ARG A 176 -10.16 15.41 -4.08
C ARG A 176 -8.78 15.43 -4.72
N LEU A 177 -7.82 16.14 -4.14
CA LEU A 177 -6.42 16.13 -4.60
C LEU A 177 -5.79 14.73 -4.47
N MET A 178 -5.98 14.06 -3.32
CA MET A 178 -5.47 12.70 -3.11
C MET A 178 -6.10 11.69 -4.07
N TYR A 179 -7.42 11.75 -4.27
CA TYR A 179 -8.10 10.86 -5.21
C TYR A 179 -7.73 11.14 -6.67
N GLY A 180 -7.60 12.41 -7.06
CA GLY A 180 -7.21 12.80 -8.42
C GLY A 180 -5.79 12.37 -8.79
N TYR A 181 -4.79 12.86 -8.06
CA TYR A 181 -3.38 12.74 -8.47
C TYR A 181 -2.66 11.51 -7.92
N ILE A 182 -3.14 10.93 -6.82
CA ILE A 182 -2.46 9.81 -6.16
C ILE A 182 -3.19 8.49 -6.39
N LEU A 183 -4.45 8.41 -5.96
CA LEU A 183 -5.16 7.14 -5.85
C LEU A 183 -5.76 6.65 -7.18
N SER A 184 -6.35 7.54 -7.99
CA SER A 184 -7.08 7.14 -9.23
C SER A 184 -6.20 6.76 -10.42
N ASN A 185 -4.87 6.89 -10.32
CA ASN A 185 -3.96 6.45 -11.38
C ASN A 185 -3.86 4.92 -11.35
N GLU A 186 -4.55 4.23 -12.25
CA GLU A 186 -4.63 2.76 -12.28
C GLU A 186 -3.57 2.09 -13.18
N LYS A 187 -2.51 2.80 -13.60
CA LYS A 187 -1.55 2.28 -14.62
C LYS A 187 -0.60 1.19 -14.10
N VAL A 188 -0.36 1.14 -12.78
CA VAL A 188 0.58 0.19 -12.15
C VAL A 188 -0.13 -0.70 -11.13
N LEU A 189 -0.93 -0.09 -10.25
CA LEU A 189 -1.87 -0.78 -9.35
C LEU A 189 -3.29 -0.37 -9.72
N ASP A 190 -4.17 -1.34 -9.96
CA ASP A 190 -5.57 -1.10 -10.30
C ASP A 190 -6.39 -0.60 -9.10
N ALA A 191 -7.69 -0.35 -9.28
CA ALA A 191 -8.58 0.09 -8.20
C ALA A 191 -8.67 -0.89 -7.02
N LYS A 192 -8.66 -2.21 -7.27
CA LYS A 192 -8.70 -3.25 -6.23
C LYS A 192 -7.43 -3.19 -5.39
N GLU A 193 -6.29 -3.18 -6.06
CA GLU A 193 -4.96 -3.15 -5.45
C GLU A 193 -4.71 -1.85 -4.70
N THR A 194 -5.23 -0.74 -5.22
CA THR A 194 -5.22 0.55 -4.51
C THR A 194 -6.05 0.51 -3.22
N SER A 195 -7.16 -0.22 -3.20
CA SER A 195 -7.91 -0.46 -1.95
C SER A 195 -7.12 -1.32 -0.96
N PHE A 196 -6.36 -2.32 -1.43
CA PHE A 196 -5.46 -3.09 -0.56
C PHE A 196 -4.34 -2.22 0.03
N VAL A 197 -3.78 -1.27 -0.74
CA VAL A 197 -2.83 -0.28 -0.23
C VAL A 197 -3.46 0.58 0.87
N ALA A 198 -4.71 1.03 0.70
CA ALA A 198 -5.40 1.80 1.72
C ALA A 198 -5.60 0.97 3.01
N ILE A 199 -6.05 -0.28 2.89
CA ILE A 199 -6.21 -1.20 4.04
C ILE A 199 -4.87 -1.39 4.78
N ALA A 200 -3.80 -1.65 4.04
CA ALA A 200 -2.44 -1.83 4.57
C ALA A 200 -1.91 -0.58 5.29
N GLY A 201 -2.27 0.62 4.81
CA GLY A 201 -1.89 1.88 5.43
C GLY A 201 -2.75 2.27 6.64
N LEU A 202 -4.03 1.88 6.68
CA LEU A 202 -4.98 2.32 7.69
C LEU A 202 -4.96 1.43 8.96
N ILE A 203 -4.81 0.11 8.82
CA ILE A 203 -4.79 -0.81 9.97
C ILE A 203 -3.67 -0.45 10.98
N PRO A 204 -2.41 -0.19 10.58
CA PRO A 204 -1.33 0.11 11.54
C PRO A 204 -1.50 1.45 12.25
N GLN A 205 -2.41 2.32 11.77
CA GLN A 205 -2.64 3.66 12.30
C GLN A 205 -3.85 3.76 13.23
N ASP A 206 -4.57 2.65 13.46
CA ASP A 206 -5.74 2.59 14.35
C ASP A 206 -6.86 3.59 13.96
N VAL A 207 -7.12 3.73 12.65
CA VAL A 207 -8.10 4.67 12.07
C VAL A 207 -9.32 3.94 11.49
N ASN A 208 -10.01 3.21 12.36
CA ASN A 208 -11.17 2.39 12.00
C ASN A 208 -12.31 3.13 11.26
N PRO A 209 -12.66 4.40 11.56
CA PRO A 209 -13.67 5.14 10.79
C PRO A 209 -13.35 5.23 9.29
N GLN A 210 -12.08 5.41 8.94
CA GLN A 210 -11.61 5.42 7.56
C GLN A 210 -11.52 3.99 7.01
N LEU A 211 -10.98 3.04 7.79
CA LEU A 211 -10.82 1.64 7.38
C LEU A 211 -12.14 1.00 6.92
N LYS A 212 -13.25 1.20 7.66
CA LYS A 212 -14.57 0.64 7.32
C LYS A 212 -15.01 0.99 5.90
N GLY A 213 -14.80 2.24 5.48
CA GLY A 213 -15.11 2.69 4.13
C GLY A 213 -14.28 1.99 3.05
N HIS A 214 -12.98 1.81 3.31
CA HIS A 214 -12.06 1.16 2.39
C HIS A 214 -12.22 -0.36 2.31
N LEU A 215 -12.61 -1.03 3.40
CA LEU A 215 -12.97 -2.46 3.39
C LEU A 215 -14.19 -2.70 2.50
N ARG A 216 -15.27 -1.94 2.70
CA ARG A 216 -16.44 -2.05 1.83
C ARG A 216 -16.14 -1.60 0.40
N GLY A 217 -15.33 -0.56 0.24
CA GLY A 217 -14.95 -0.06 -1.07
C GLY A 217 -14.04 -1.00 -1.85
N ALA A 218 -13.23 -1.83 -1.21
CA ALA A 218 -12.49 -2.89 -1.86
C ALA A 218 -13.42 -3.88 -2.58
N LEU A 219 -14.56 -4.25 -1.98
CA LEU A 219 -15.59 -5.05 -2.64
C LEU A 219 -16.15 -4.34 -3.89
N ASN A 220 -16.44 -3.04 -3.78
CA ASN A 220 -16.93 -2.25 -4.92
C ASN A 220 -15.88 -2.12 -6.05
N HIS A 221 -14.59 -2.21 -5.71
CA HIS A 221 -13.49 -2.25 -6.67
C HIS A 221 -13.17 -3.66 -7.20
N GLY A 222 -13.98 -4.67 -6.87
CA GLY A 222 -13.87 -6.02 -7.40
C GLY A 222 -13.03 -6.99 -6.58
N ALA A 223 -12.67 -6.64 -5.34
CA ALA A 223 -12.10 -7.62 -4.41
C ALA A 223 -13.16 -8.61 -3.92
N THR A 224 -12.74 -9.82 -3.58
CA THR A 224 -13.58 -10.76 -2.83
C THR A 224 -13.45 -10.52 -1.32
N SER A 225 -14.43 -11.00 -0.54
CA SER A 225 -14.33 -10.95 0.93
C SER A 225 -13.10 -11.71 1.44
N ASP A 226 -12.76 -12.84 0.80
CA ASP A 226 -11.61 -13.66 1.18
C ASP A 226 -10.28 -12.95 0.87
N GLU A 227 -10.16 -12.27 -0.27
CA GLU A 227 -8.98 -11.46 -0.58
C GLU A 227 -8.80 -10.32 0.45
N ILE A 228 -9.89 -9.65 0.84
CA ILE A 228 -9.85 -8.58 1.84
C ILE A 228 -9.43 -9.12 3.21
N LYS A 229 -10.00 -10.25 3.63
CA LYS A 229 -9.62 -10.90 4.89
C LYS A 229 -8.17 -11.34 4.88
N ALA A 230 -7.68 -11.90 3.78
CA ALA A 230 -6.27 -12.27 3.62
C ALA A 230 -5.35 -11.04 3.73
N VAL A 231 -5.70 -9.92 3.08
CA VAL A 231 -4.94 -8.66 3.21
C VAL A 231 -4.96 -8.16 4.66
N ARG A 232 -6.11 -8.18 5.34
CA ARG A 232 -6.19 -7.80 6.76
C ARG A 232 -5.29 -8.68 7.63
N GLU A 233 -5.38 -10.00 7.45
CA GLU A 233 -4.62 -11.00 8.21
C GLU A 233 -3.12 -10.73 8.10
N ILE A 234 -2.60 -10.60 6.88
CA ILE A 234 -1.16 -10.34 6.70
C ILE A 234 -0.70 -8.99 7.27
N VAL A 235 -1.54 -7.96 7.21
CA VAL A 235 -1.23 -6.64 7.79
C VAL A 235 -1.19 -6.72 9.31
N ILE A 236 -2.17 -7.39 9.92
CA ILE A 236 -2.25 -7.61 11.36
C ILE A 236 -1.04 -8.40 11.85
N SER A 237 -0.67 -9.50 11.18
CA SER A 237 0.48 -10.30 11.57
C SER A 237 1.79 -9.52 11.53
N ILE A 238 1.98 -8.61 10.57
CA ILE A 238 3.17 -7.73 10.52
C ILE A 238 3.13 -6.72 11.69
N CYS A 239 1.97 -6.14 11.98
CA CYS A 239 1.80 -5.23 13.12
C CYS A 239 2.11 -5.91 14.45
N GLU A 240 1.59 -7.13 14.66
CA GLU A 240 1.86 -7.94 15.85
C GLU A 240 3.35 -8.33 15.96
N ALA A 241 3.98 -8.71 14.84
CA ALA A 241 5.43 -8.94 14.80
C ALA A 241 6.24 -7.68 15.13
N ALA A 242 5.71 -6.49 14.81
CA ALA A 242 6.27 -5.20 15.22
C ALA A 242 5.88 -4.79 16.66
N GLY A 243 5.21 -5.66 17.42
CA GLY A 243 4.84 -5.47 18.82
C GLY A 243 3.54 -4.72 19.06
N MET A 244 2.72 -4.46 18.03
CA MET A 244 1.37 -3.93 18.24
C MET A 244 0.48 -4.96 18.93
N ARG A 245 -0.41 -4.47 19.79
CA ARG A 245 -1.39 -5.29 20.51
C ARG A 245 -2.70 -4.54 20.70
N THR A 246 -3.78 -5.24 21.01
CA THR A 246 -5.00 -4.58 21.50
C THR A 246 -4.70 -3.90 22.84
N LEU A 247 -5.04 -2.62 22.94
CA LEU A 247 -4.84 -1.83 24.15
C LEU A 247 -6.00 -2.03 25.12
N GLY A 248 -5.71 -2.00 26.42
CA GLY A 248 -6.74 -2.02 27.46
C GLY A 248 -7.62 -0.77 27.39
N SER A 249 -8.86 -0.86 27.87
CA SER A 249 -9.79 0.28 27.91
C SER A 249 -9.31 1.43 28.81
N ASP A 250 -8.41 1.13 29.74
CA ASP A 250 -7.75 2.06 30.65
C ASP A 250 -6.38 2.56 30.13
N ALA A 251 -5.93 2.09 28.96
CA ALA A 251 -4.65 2.48 28.39
C ALA A 251 -4.66 3.96 27.92
N VAL A 252 -3.89 4.79 28.62
CA VAL A 252 -3.69 6.21 28.24
C VAL A 252 -2.94 6.34 26.91
N GLY A 253 -2.11 5.36 26.57
CA GLY A 253 -1.39 5.25 25.31
C GLY A 253 -0.76 3.87 25.14
N GLY A 254 -0.12 3.64 24.01
CA GLY A 254 0.53 2.37 23.70
C GLY A 254 0.79 2.20 22.22
N TRP A 255 1.48 1.12 21.87
CA TRP A 255 1.70 0.71 20.49
C TRP A 255 0.69 -0.38 20.16
N GLY A 256 -0.39 -0.04 19.46
CA GLY A 256 -1.52 -0.94 19.35
C GLY A 256 -2.83 -0.32 18.88
N TRP A 257 -3.88 -1.13 18.92
CA TRP A 257 -5.24 -0.76 18.52
C TRP A 257 -6.12 -0.49 19.74
N ARG A 258 -6.90 0.58 19.71
CA ARG A 258 -7.80 0.97 20.82
C ARG A 258 -9.14 0.24 20.78
N GLU A 259 -9.50 -0.32 19.64
CA GLU A 259 -10.71 -1.12 19.46
C GLU A 259 -10.45 -2.30 18.53
N GLN A 260 -11.43 -3.19 18.41
CA GLN A 260 -11.34 -4.30 17.47
C GLN A 260 -11.18 -3.75 16.04
N ILE A 261 -10.17 -4.24 15.32
CA ILE A 261 -9.90 -3.86 13.94
C ILE A 261 -11.13 -4.19 13.09
N ALA A 262 -11.65 -3.20 12.37
CA ALA A 262 -12.85 -3.37 11.56
C ALA A 262 -12.71 -4.53 10.57
N ASP A 263 -13.82 -5.24 10.34
CA ASP A 263 -13.94 -6.33 9.35
C ASP A 263 -14.91 -5.94 8.22
N VAL A 264 -14.86 -6.70 7.12
CA VAL A 264 -15.65 -6.49 5.90
C VAL A 264 -17.08 -7.01 5.99
#